data_AF-A0A2E9DVK4-F1
#
_entry.id   AF-A0A2E9DVK4-F1
#
_cell.length_a   1.000
_cell.length_b   1.000
_cell.length_c   1.000
_cell.angle_alpha   90.00
_cell.angle_beta   90.00
_cell.angle_gamma   90.00
#
_symmetry.space_group_name_H-M   'P 1'
#
loop_
_entity.id
_entity.type
_entity.pdbx_description
1 polymer ?
#
loop_
_entity_poly.entity_id
_entity_poly.type
_entity_poly.pdbx_seq_one_letter_code
_entity_poly.pdbx_strand_id
1 'polypeptide(L)'
;MTNARVSKQEKQKRHEWAMKQIDKGVGFSELATLVAETWGCSRRQARRVVADAHKEWMHLCFGSEDIDQRDLLFQSVARLERTARKAEEAGQFAVVVGCVAQLNKMMALGADQKGFRGHSNHHYRR
;
A
#
# COMPACT_ATOMS: atom_id res chain seq x y z
N MET A 1 -15.25 25.45 13.08
CA MET A 1 -15.45 24.00 13.32
C MET A 1 -15.51 23.77 14.82
N THR A 2 -16.67 23.44 15.35
CA THR A 2 -16.91 23.24 16.78
C THR A 2 -16.12 22.02 17.27
N ASN A 3 -15.30 22.22 18.30
CA ASN A 3 -14.43 21.21 18.92
C ASN A 3 -15.26 20.21 19.77
N ALA A 4 -16.23 19.55 19.15
CA ALA A 4 -17.01 18.51 19.80
C ALA A 4 -16.12 17.28 20.05
N ARG A 5 -16.03 16.85 21.31
CA ARG A 5 -15.22 15.71 21.71
C ARG A 5 -15.83 14.44 21.13
N VAL A 6 -15.13 13.81 20.19
CA VAL A 6 -15.55 12.55 19.55
C VAL A 6 -15.75 11.45 20.60
N SER A 7 -16.89 10.77 20.54
CA SER A 7 -17.22 9.68 21.48
C SER A 7 -16.28 8.48 21.33
N LYS A 8 -16.17 7.64 22.36
CA LYS A 8 -15.35 6.41 22.31
C LYS A 8 -15.82 5.47 21.20
N GLN A 9 -17.13 5.32 21.04
CA GLN A 9 -17.73 4.48 19.99
C GLN A 9 -17.40 4.99 18.59
N GLU A 10 -17.43 6.30 18.38
CA GLU A 10 -17.12 6.88 17.07
C GLU A 10 -15.63 6.75 16.72
N LYS A 11 -14.73 6.87 17.71
CA LYS A 11 -13.31 6.56 17.51
C LYS A 11 -13.10 5.11 17.07
N GLN A 12 -13.81 4.16 17.70
CA GLN A 12 -13.75 2.75 17.33
C GLN A 12 -14.23 2.53 15.89
N LYS A 13 -15.37 3.13 15.51
CA LYS A 13 -15.90 3.05 14.13
C LYS A 13 -14.92 3.59 13.10
N ARG A 14 -14.27 4.73 13.38
CA ARG A 14 -13.25 5.33 12.50
C ARG A 14 -12.06 4.39 12.31
N HIS A 15 -11.64 3.74 13.38
CA HIS A 15 -10.51 2.81 13.40
C HIS A 15 -10.82 1.52 12.62
N GLU A 16 -11.94 0.87 12.90
CA GLU A 16 -12.39 -0.32 12.18
C GLU A 16 -12.59 -0.06 10.69
N TRP A 17 -13.17 1.09 10.36
CA TRP A 17 -13.34 1.51 8.97
C TRP A 17 -11.97 1.71 8.30
N ALA A 18 -11.00 2.33 8.98
CA ALA A 18 -9.65 2.51 8.45
C ALA A 18 -8.95 1.17 8.23
N MET A 19 -9.07 0.21 9.16
CA MET A 19 -8.52 -1.15 8.99
C MET A 19 -9.07 -1.84 7.73
N LYS A 20 -10.39 -1.75 7.48
CA LYS A 20 -10.99 -2.29 6.24
C LYS A 20 -10.45 -1.66 4.97
N GLN A 21 -10.04 -0.39 5.00
CA GLN A 21 -9.42 0.24 3.84
C GLN A 21 -7.95 -0.19 3.68
N ILE A 22 -7.22 -0.38 4.77
CA ILE A 22 -5.85 -0.92 4.73
C ILE A 22 -5.86 -2.33 4.12
N ASP A 23 -6.84 -3.15 4.49
CA ASP A 23 -7.04 -4.49 3.94
C ASP A 23 -7.29 -4.50 2.43
N LYS A 24 -8.02 -3.51 1.92
CA LYS A 24 -8.17 -3.23 0.47
C LYS A 24 -6.90 -2.67 -0.18
N GLY A 25 -5.81 -2.57 0.58
CA GLY A 25 -4.56 -2.01 0.15
C GLY A 25 -4.59 -0.48 0.01
N VAL A 26 -5.50 0.27 0.65
CA VAL A 26 -5.51 1.75 0.60
C VAL A 26 -4.24 2.33 1.26
N GLY A 27 -3.57 3.25 0.58
CA GLY A 27 -2.23 3.72 0.98
C GLY A 27 -2.32 4.76 2.09
N PHE A 28 -1.32 4.82 2.97
CA PHE A 28 -1.36 5.66 4.17
C PHE A 28 -1.77 7.12 3.91
N SER A 29 -1.13 7.78 2.95
CA SER A 29 -1.43 9.19 2.62
C SER A 29 -2.80 9.36 1.99
N GLU A 30 -3.23 8.42 1.15
CA GLU A 30 -4.56 8.44 0.52
C GLU A 30 -5.65 8.22 1.57
N LEU A 31 -5.47 7.21 2.42
CA LEU A 31 -6.37 6.89 3.51
C LEU A 31 -6.49 8.02 4.51
N ALA A 32 -5.40 8.71 4.84
CA ALA A 32 -5.46 9.87 5.73
C ALA A 32 -6.24 11.06 5.11
N THR A 33 -6.32 11.14 3.77
CA THR A 33 -7.21 12.10 3.08
C THR A 33 -8.64 11.67 3.21
N LEU A 34 -8.90 10.41 2.86
CA LEU A 34 -10.23 9.83 2.89
C LEU A 34 -10.84 9.86 4.30
N VAL A 35 -10.06 9.61 5.35
CA VAL A 35 -10.50 9.71 6.76
C VAL A 35 -10.82 11.16 7.15
N ALA A 36 -10.02 12.12 6.70
CA ALA A 36 -10.26 13.53 6.99
C ALA A 36 -11.58 14.01 6.36
N GLU A 37 -11.81 13.62 5.09
CA GLU A 37 -13.01 13.96 4.33
C GLU A 37 -14.26 13.24 4.86
N THR A 38 -14.18 11.92 5.05
CA THR A 38 -15.32 11.09 5.49
C THR A 38 -15.84 11.49 6.87
N TRP A 39 -14.93 11.86 7.78
CA TRP A 39 -15.27 12.13 9.18
C TRP A 39 -15.15 13.60 9.57
N GLY A 40 -14.95 14.50 8.58
CA GLY A 40 -14.84 15.94 8.78
C GLY A 40 -13.78 16.34 9.81
N CYS A 41 -12.66 15.62 9.88
CA CYS A 41 -11.66 15.80 10.93
C CYS A 41 -10.35 16.39 10.42
N SER A 42 -9.56 16.99 11.32
CA SER A 42 -8.29 17.58 10.93
C SER A 42 -7.34 16.53 10.36
N ARG A 43 -6.48 16.94 9.42
CA ARG A 43 -5.53 16.02 8.80
C ARG A 43 -4.59 15.35 9.80
N ARG A 44 -4.25 16.04 10.89
CA ARG A 44 -3.44 15.50 11.98
C ARG A 44 -4.15 14.37 12.72
N GLN A 45 -5.45 14.52 12.99
CA GLN A 45 -6.26 13.47 13.63
C GLN A 45 -6.45 12.29 12.69
N ALA A 46 -6.74 12.53 11.41
CA ALA A 46 -6.85 11.48 10.41
C ALA A 46 -5.57 10.63 10.34
N ARG A 47 -4.40 11.27 10.30
CA ARG A 47 -3.10 10.55 10.31
C ARG A 47 -2.90 9.70 11.58
N ARG A 48 -3.38 10.15 12.74
CA ARG A 48 -3.32 9.34 13.97
C ARG A 48 -4.19 8.09 13.87
N VAL A 49 -5.46 8.25 13.46
CA VAL A 49 -6.37 7.11 13.27
C VAL A 49 -5.77 6.09 12.30
N VAL A 50 -5.20 6.54 11.19
CA VAL A 50 -4.57 5.65 10.21
C VAL A 50 -3.31 4.97 10.76
N ALA A 51 -2.48 5.68 11.54
CA ALA A 51 -1.31 5.09 12.17
C ALA A 51 -1.68 4.01 13.20
N ASP A 52 -2.68 4.28 14.02
CA ASP A 52 -3.17 3.32 15.02
C ASP A 52 -3.78 2.09 14.34
N ALA A 53 -4.63 2.29 13.32
CA ALA A 53 -5.22 1.21 12.53
C ALA A 53 -4.16 0.38 11.79
N HIS A 54 -3.14 1.02 11.22
CA HIS A 54 -2.05 0.32 10.57
C HIS A 54 -1.20 -0.48 11.56
N LYS A 55 -0.95 0.03 12.77
CA LYS A 55 -0.21 -0.69 13.81
C LYS A 55 -0.98 -1.93 14.26
N GLU A 56 -2.28 -1.81 14.49
CA GLU A 56 -3.12 -2.95 14.86
C GLU A 56 -3.21 -3.97 13.73
N TRP A 57 -3.41 -3.51 12.50
CA TRP A 57 -3.42 -4.40 11.34
C TRP A 57 -2.07 -5.13 11.15
N MET A 58 -0.94 -4.44 11.31
CA MET A 58 0.39 -5.09 11.32
C MET A 58 0.50 -6.14 12.41
N HIS A 59 -0.01 -5.87 13.61
CA HIS A 59 0.01 -6.84 14.70
C HIS A 59 -0.89 -8.05 14.40
N LEU A 60 -2.05 -7.85 13.75
CA LEU A 60 -2.94 -8.95 13.40
C LEU A 60 -2.36 -9.82 12.28
N CYS A 61 -1.70 -9.23 11.28
CA CYS A 61 -1.12 -9.98 10.16
C CYS A 61 0.28 -10.54 10.44
N PHE A 62 1.07 -9.91 11.32
CA PHE A 62 2.49 -10.22 11.53
C PHE A 62 2.91 -10.32 12.99
N GLY A 63 1.96 -10.24 13.94
CA GLY A 63 2.23 -10.40 15.36
C GLY A 63 2.28 -11.85 15.82
N SER A 64 1.87 -12.82 14.98
CA SER A 64 2.14 -14.24 15.18
C SER A 64 3.58 -14.57 14.74
N GLU A 65 4.24 -15.51 15.44
CA GLU A 65 5.56 -16.01 15.06
C GLU A 65 5.59 -16.58 13.63
N ASP A 66 4.42 -16.99 13.12
CA ASP A 66 4.21 -17.37 11.72
C ASP A 66 3.78 -16.16 10.89
N ILE A 67 4.71 -15.61 10.13
CA ILE A 67 4.42 -14.63 9.07
C ILE A 67 3.73 -15.37 7.92
N ASP A 68 2.46 -15.05 7.64
CA ASP A 68 1.77 -15.59 6.47
C ASP A 68 2.35 -14.96 5.19
N GLN A 69 3.08 -15.76 4.41
CA GLN A 69 3.65 -15.34 3.13
C GLN A 69 2.59 -14.88 2.12
N ARG A 70 1.35 -15.37 2.22
CA ARG A 70 0.24 -14.95 1.35
C ARG A 70 -0.11 -13.49 1.62
N ASP A 71 -0.19 -13.09 2.88
CA ASP A 71 -0.51 -11.71 3.26
C ASP A 71 0.58 -10.73 2.82
N LEU A 72 1.85 -11.13 2.93
CA LEU A 72 2.97 -10.34 2.38
C LEU A 72 2.91 -10.20 0.85
N LEU A 73 2.50 -11.26 0.15
CA LEU A 73 2.35 -11.25 -1.29
C LEU A 73 1.22 -10.31 -1.73
N PHE A 74 0.04 -10.42 -1.11
CA PHE A 74 -1.09 -9.52 -1.39
C PHE A 74 -0.74 -8.05 -1.17
N GLN A 75 0.01 -7.75 -0.11
CA GLN A 75 0.50 -6.39 0.14
C GLN A 75 1.47 -5.89 -0.94
N SER A 76 2.38 -6.75 -1.38
CA SER A 76 3.35 -6.41 -2.40
C SER A 76 2.66 -6.13 -3.74
N VAL A 77 1.67 -6.95 -4.10
CA VAL A 77 0.84 -6.75 -5.29
C VAL A 77 0.06 -5.43 -5.21
N ALA A 78 -0.67 -5.20 -4.12
CA ALA A 78 -1.46 -3.97 -3.95
C ALA A 78 -0.60 -2.69 -4.01
N ARG A 79 0.62 -2.74 -3.47
CA ARG A 79 1.58 -1.62 -3.55
C ARG A 79 2.07 -1.38 -4.97
N LEU A 80 2.37 -2.44 -5.71
CA LEU A 80 2.80 -2.34 -7.11
C LEU A 80 1.68 -1.82 -8.01
N GLU A 81 0.45 -2.30 -7.85
CA GLU A 81 -0.72 -1.82 -8.60
C GLU A 81 -1.00 -0.34 -8.35
N ARG A 82 -0.97 0.11 -7.09
CA ARG A 82 -1.11 1.55 -6.79
C ARG A 82 -0.01 2.36 -7.44
N THR A 83 1.23 1.88 -7.36
CA THR A 83 2.39 2.61 -7.91
C THR A 83 2.27 2.74 -9.41
N ALA A 84 1.87 1.67 -10.10
CA ALA A 84 1.60 1.67 -11.53
C ALA A 84 0.53 2.71 -11.89
N ARG A 85 -0.61 2.72 -11.22
CA ARG A 85 -1.70 3.67 -11.51
C ARG A 85 -1.26 5.13 -11.34
N LYS A 86 -0.56 5.44 -10.26
CA LYS A 86 -0.04 6.80 -10.02
C LYS A 86 1.03 7.22 -11.03
N ALA A 87 1.88 6.28 -11.45
CA ALA A 87 2.87 6.53 -12.48
C ALA A 87 2.24 6.76 -13.85
N GLU A 88 1.18 6.02 -14.18
CA GLU A 88 0.40 6.21 -15.40
C GLU A 88 -0.27 7.60 -15.44
N GLU A 89 -0.94 8.00 -14.36
CA GLU A 89 -1.53 9.34 -14.21
C GLU A 89 -0.48 10.47 -14.36
N ALA A 90 0.77 10.21 -13.98
CA ALA A 90 1.90 11.15 -14.09
C ALA A 90 2.68 11.05 -15.42
N GLY A 91 2.25 10.19 -16.37
CA GLY A 91 2.94 9.96 -17.64
C GLY A 91 4.28 9.23 -17.54
N GLN A 92 4.58 8.62 -16.39
CA GLN A 92 5.83 7.91 -16.09
C GLN A 92 5.75 6.43 -16.49
N PHE A 93 5.56 6.15 -17.78
CA PHE A 93 5.31 4.79 -18.27
C PHE A 93 6.44 3.79 -18.02
N ALA A 94 7.69 4.26 -17.90
CA ALA A 94 8.82 3.39 -17.53
C ALA A 94 8.62 2.73 -16.14
N VAL A 95 8.05 3.48 -15.19
CA VAL A 95 7.73 2.97 -13.84
C VAL A 95 6.57 1.99 -13.91
N VAL A 96 5.55 2.28 -14.74
CA VAL A 96 4.41 1.37 -14.97
C VAL A 96 4.90 0.02 -15.47
N VAL A 97 5.75 0.00 -16.50
CA VAL A 97 6.34 -1.23 -17.06
C VAL A 97 7.15 -1.97 -16.00
N GLY A 98 7.93 -1.27 -15.17
CA GLY A 98 8.67 -1.86 -14.07
C GLY A 98 7.76 -2.54 -13.02
N CYS A 99 6.66 -1.89 -12.65
CA CYS A 99 5.66 -2.46 -11.74
C CYS A 99 4.99 -3.70 -12.35
N VAL A 100 4.57 -3.65 -13.61
CA VAL A 100 3.95 -4.79 -14.32
C VAL A 100 4.93 -5.95 -14.44
N ALA A 101 6.19 -5.70 -14.78
CA ALA A 101 7.23 -6.73 -14.86
C ALA A 101 7.45 -7.41 -13.50
N GLN A 102 7.45 -6.64 -12.41
CA GLN A 102 7.59 -7.21 -11.06
C GLN A 102 6.36 -8.01 -10.64
N LEU A 103 5.15 -7.55 -10.98
CA LEU A 103 3.90 -8.32 -10.78
C LEU A 103 3.93 -9.65 -11.55
N ASN A 104 4.36 -9.64 -12.81
CA ASN A 104 4.49 -10.85 -13.62
C ASN A 104 5.47 -11.87 -13.00
N LYS A 105 6.59 -11.40 -12.47
CA LYS A 105 7.55 -12.26 -11.74
C LYS A 105 6.94 -12.86 -10.48
N MET A 106 6.16 -12.07 -9.72
CA MET A 106 5.49 -12.53 -8.49
C MET A 106 4.39 -13.56 -8.75
N MET A 107 3.66 -13.43 -9.86
CA MET A 107 2.56 -14.34 -10.19
C MET A 107 3.03 -15.71 -10.74
N ALA A 108 4.32 -15.87 -11.05
CA ALA A 108 4.87 -17.12 -11.59
C ALA A 108 4.00 -17.79 -12.66
N LEU A 109 3.33 -17.01 -13.52
CA LEU A 109 2.92 -17.49 -14.83
C LEU A 109 4.23 -17.72 -15.58
N GLY A 110 4.70 -18.97 -15.64
CA GLY A 110 6.02 -19.41 -16.09
C GLY A 110 6.42 -19.08 -17.54
N ALA A 111 6.06 -17.93 -18.08
CA ALA A 111 6.51 -17.44 -19.37
C ALA A 111 7.91 -16.81 -19.32
N ASP A 112 8.36 -16.33 -18.15
CA ASP A 112 9.61 -15.56 -18.02
C ASP A 112 10.73 -16.29 -17.25
N GLN A 113 10.74 -17.63 -17.30
CA GLN A 113 11.91 -18.41 -16.85
C GLN A 113 13.15 -18.21 -17.74
N LYS A 114 13.03 -17.51 -18.87
CA LYS A 114 14.17 -17.05 -19.67
C LYS A 114 14.40 -15.57 -19.40
N GLY A 115 15.29 -15.32 -18.46
CA GLY A 115 15.49 -14.03 -17.82
C GLY A 115 15.64 -12.85 -18.77
N PHE A 116 15.12 -11.72 -18.30
CA PHE A 116 15.44 -10.40 -18.80
C PHE A 116 16.95 -10.14 -18.58
N ARG A 117 17.79 -10.54 -19.53
CA ARG A 117 19.22 -10.20 -19.55
C ARG A 117 19.39 -8.73 -19.95
N GLY A 118 19.09 -7.84 -19.01
CA GLY A 118 19.65 -6.49 -19.00
C GLY A 118 21.11 -6.53 -18.53
N HIS A 119 21.99 -7.25 -19.23
CA HIS A 119 23.43 -7.09 -19.03
C HIS A 119 23.96 -6.14 -20.10
N SER A 120 24.09 -4.87 -19.72
CA SER A 120 24.88 -3.90 -20.48
C SER A 120 26.34 -4.36 -20.48
N ASN A 121 26.81 -4.88 -21.61
CA ASN A 121 28.22 -5.19 -21.83
C ASN A 121 28.98 -3.88 -22.05
N HIS A 122 29.39 -3.22 -20.96
CA HIS A 122 30.37 -2.13 -21.05
C HIS A 122 31.77 -2.74 -21.11
N HIS A 123 32.23 -3.04 -22.34
CA HIS A 123 33.64 -3.26 -22.61
C HIS A 123 34.38 -1.94 -22.37
N TYR A 124 35.08 -1.82 -21.25
CA TYR A 124 36.16 -0.84 -21.13
C TYR A 124 37.29 -1.27 -22.07
N ARG A 125 37.37 -0.59 -23.20
CA ARG A 125 38.52 -0.62 -24.11
C ARG A 125 39.69 0.03 -23.36
N ARG A 126 40.73 -0.76 -23.07
CA ARG A 126 42.07 -0.26 -22.72
C ARG A 126 42.96 -0.46 -23.92
#